data_AF-A0A140G4U4-F1
#
_entry.id   AF-A0A140G4U4-F1
#
_cell.length_a   1.000
_cell.length_b   1.000
_cell.length_c   1.000
_cell.angle_alpha   90.00
_cell.angle_beta   90.00
_cell.angle_gamma   90.00
#
_symmetry.space_group_name_H-M   'P 1'
#
loop_
_entity.id
_entity.type
_entity.pdbx_description
1 polymer ?
#
loop_
_entity_poly.entity_id
_entity_poly.type
_entity_poly.pdbx_seq_one_letter_code
_entity_poly.pdbx_strand_id
1 'polypeptide(L)'
;SINLSSNSIRGPVPSSIGTITSLVELDLSYNFFNGSIPDSLGQLTSLRRLNLNGNSLSGRVPAALGGRLLHGASFNFTDNAGLCGIPGLPTCGPHLSAGAKIGIAFGGSVAFLVMVICSVCWWKRRQNILRAQHIAARGAPYAKARTQIAHDIQMTRHYNHGHARTAAENGPSLLS
;
A
#
# COMPACT_ATOMS: atom_id res chain seq x y z
N SER A 1 -41.99 26.31 18.63
CA SER A 1 -40.97 26.27 17.57
C SER A 1 -39.74 27.04 18.05
N ILE A 2 -38.56 26.72 17.53
CA ILE A 2 -37.31 27.45 17.78
C ILE A 2 -36.70 27.77 16.42
N ASN A 3 -36.39 29.05 16.18
CA ASN A 3 -35.70 29.50 14.97
C ASN A 3 -34.50 30.37 15.37
N LEU A 4 -33.31 29.88 15.03
CA LEU A 4 -32.03 30.55 15.20
C LEU A 4 -31.26 30.59 13.88
N SER A 5 -31.97 30.47 12.75
CA SER A 5 -31.37 30.47 11.42
C SER A 5 -30.64 31.77 11.11
N SER A 6 -29.66 31.72 10.19
CA SER A 6 -28.94 32.89 9.68
C SER A 6 -28.22 33.70 10.77
N ASN A 7 -27.51 32.99 11.65
CA ASN A 7 -26.70 33.59 12.71
C ASN A 7 -25.23 33.15 12.58
N SER A 8 -24.40 33.60 13.51
CA SER A 8 -22.98 33.21 13.59
C SER A 8 -22.68 32.23 14.73
N ILE A 9 -23.66 31.38 15.08
CA ILE A 9 -23.51 30.44 16.20
C ILE A 9 -22.50 29.35 15.83
N ARG A 10 -21.57 29.07 16.74
CA ARG A 10 -20.47 28.11 16.58
C ARG A 10 -20.54 27.00 17.61
N GLY A 11 -19.80 25.93 17.35
CA GLY A 11 -19.69 24.77 18.24
C GLY A 11 -20.72 23.70 17.93
N PRO A 12 -20.83 22.66 18.77
CA PRO A 12 -21.76 21.57 18.53
C PRO A 12 -23.20 21.96 18.82
N VAL A 13 -24.15 21.26 18.18
CA VAL A 13 -25.56 21.35 18.57
C VAL A 13 -25.70 20.76 19.97
N PRO A 14 -26.24 21.51 20.95
CA PRO A 14 -26.34 21.02 22.32
C PRO A 14 -27.37 19.90 22.44
N SER A 15 -27.00 18.80 23.10
CA SER A 15 -27.87 17.63 23.31
C SER A 15 -29.12 17.96 24.15
N SER A 16 -29.07 19.03 24.95
CA SER A 16 -30.18 19.51 25.77
C SER A 16 -31.41 19.92 24.95
N ILE A 17 -31.27 20.25 23.66
CA ILE A 17 -32.44 20.52 22.80
C ILE A 17 -33.37 19.29 22.74
N GLY A 18 -32.80 18.08 22.87
CA GLY A 18 -33.56 16.83 22.88
C GLY A 18 -34.48 16.65 24.09
N THR A 19 -34.38 17.47 25.14
CA THR A 19 -35.29 17.39 26.30
C THR A 19 -36.61 18.14 26.08
N ILE A 20 -36.69 18.99 25.05
CA ILE A 20 -37.87 19.81 24.73
C ILE A 20 -38.82 18.98 23.88
N THR A 21 -39.43 17.93 24.45
CA THR A 21 -40.24 16.94 23.72
C THR A 21 -41.45 17.52 22.98
N SER A 22 -41.94 18.70 23.40
CA SER A 22 -43.02 19.44 22.75
C SER A 22 -42.59 20.20 21.49
N LEU A 23 -41.30 20.18 21.14
CA LEU A 23 -40.77 20.94 20.02
C LEU A 23 -41.28 20.38 18.68
N VAL A 24 -42.02 21.20 17.95
CA VAL A 24 -42.56 20.86 16.61
C VAL A 24 -41.62 21.30 15.49
N GLU A 25 -40.87 22.38 15.69
CA GLU A 25 -40.03 22.96 14.64
C GLU A 25 -38.74 23.49 15.24
N LEU A 26 -37.63 23.14 14.59
CA LEU A 26 -36.29 23.59 14.91
C LEU A 26 -35.58 24.02 13.62
N ASP A 27 -35.28 25.31 13.52
CA ASP A 27 -34.46 25.84 12.43
C ASP A 27 -33.14 26.39 12.98
N LEU A 28 -32.04 25.75 12.62
CA LEU A 28 -30.66 26.12 12.95
C LEU A 28 -29.84 26.37 11.67
N SER A 29 -30.50 26.55 10.53
CA SER A 29 -29.83 26.69 9.24
C SER A 29 -28.95 27.93 9.14
N TYR A 30 -27.98 27.93 8.22
CA TYR A 30 -27.08 29.06 7.97
C TYR A 30 -26.40 29.56 9.25
N ASN A 31 -25.65 28.67 9.89
CA ASN A 31 -24.83 28.92 11.06
C ASN A 31 -23.47 28.23 10.89
N PHE A 32 -22.65 28.20 11.94
CA PHE A 32 -21.37 27.51 11.97
C PHE A 32 -21.37 26.33 12.96
N PHE A 33 -22.51 25.64 13.12
CA PHE A 33 -22.55 24.45 13.96
C PHE A 33 -21.64 23.37 13.38
N ASN A 34 -20.93 22.65 14.26
CA ASN A 34 -19.96 21.63 13.88
C ASN A 34 -20.12 20.34 14.70
N GLY A 35 -19.28 19.34 14.45
CA GLY A 35 -19.39 18.03 15.11
C GLY A 35 -20.58 17.22 14.58
N SER A 36 -21.04 16.24 15.36
CA SER A 36 -22.15 15.36 15.00
C SER A 36 -23.51 15.91 15.41
N ILE A 37 -24.56 15.46 14.71
CA ILE A 37 -25.94 15.69 15.13
C ILE A 37 -26.21 14.85 16.39
N PRO A 38 -26.65 15.43 17.52
CA PRO A 38 -26.93 14.68 18.73
C PRO A 38 -28.07 13.68 18.52
N ASP A 39 -27.88 12.44 18.99
CA ASP A 39 -28.91 11.40 18.95
C ASP A 39 -30.19 11.79 19.72
N SER A 40 -30.06 12.70 20.70
CA SER A 40 -31.19 13.22 21.47
C SER A 40 -32.22 13.96 20.62
N LEU A 41 -31.83 14.53 19.47
CA LEU A 41 -32.82 15.09 18.52
C LEU A 41 -33.74 14.02 17.93
N GLY A 42 -33.29 12.76 17.88
CA GLY A 42 -34.11 11.62 17.50
C GLY A 42 -35.24 11.31 18.49
N GLN A 43 -35.14 11.79 19.74
CA GLN A 43 -36.14 11.57 20.80
C GLN A 43 -37.32 12.54 20.72
N LEU A 44 -37.22 13.60 19.91
CA LEU A 44 -38.25 14.63 19.78
C LEU A 44 -39.42 14.15 18.91
N THR A 45 -40.29 13.31 19.46
CA THR A 45 -41.39 12.64 18.73
C THR A 45 -42.40 13.60 18.10
N SER A 46 -42.57 14.81 18.66
CA SER A 46 -43.44 15.85 18.09
C SER A 46 -42.79 16.67 16.96
N LEU A 47 -41.48 16.54 16.72
CA LEU A 47 -40.75 17.36 15.75
C LEU A 47 -41.17 17.07 14.30
N ARG A 48 -41.66 18.08 13.59
CA ARG A 48 -42.14 17.99 12.21
C ARG A 48 -41.23 18.68 11.20
N ARG A 49 -40.55 19.75 11.62
CA ARG A 49 -39.60 20.49 10.79
C ARG A 49 -38.25 20.57 11.49
N LEU A 50 -37.20 20.13 10.81
CA LEU A 50 -35.82 20.24 11.27
C LEU A 50 -34.97 20.76 10.13
N ASN A 51 -34.43 21.97 10.27
CA ASN A 51 -33.58 22.55 9.26
C ASN A 51 -32.18 22.78 9.82
N LEU A 52 -31.21 22.02 9.33
CA LEU A 52 -29.79 22.10 9.69
C LEU A 52 -28.93 22.52 8.49
N ASN A 53 -29.54 22.93 7.38
CA ASN A 53 -28.85 23.30 6.14
C ASN A 53 -27.78 24.39 6.37
N GLY A 54 -26.69 24.33 5.61
CA GLY A 54 -25.69 25.40 5.61
C GLY A 54 -24.94 25.52 6.93
N ASN A 55 -24.46 24.39 7.45
CA ASN A 55 -23.63 24.30 8.65
C ASN A 55 -22.36 23.49 8.34
N SER A 56 -21.51 23.29 9.35
CA SER A 56 -20.28 22.47 9.28
C SER A 56 -20.44 21.14 10.02
N LEU A 57 -21.64 20.56 10.03
CA LEU A 57 -21.92 19.29 10.69
C LEU A 57 -21.27 18.12 9.94
N SER A 58 -20.94 17.07 10.69
CA SER A 58 -20.20 15.91 10.21
C SER A 58 -20.61 14.61 10.88
N GLY A 59 -20.28 13.48 10.25
CA GLY A 59 -20.60 12.16 10.75
C GLY A 59 -21.95 11.64 10.27
N ARG A 60 -22.37 10.50 10.82
CA ARG A 60 -23.60 9.83 10.40
C ARG A 60 -24.82 10.56 10.95
N VAL A 61 -25.83 10.77 10.11
CA VAL A 61 -27.15 11.26 10.56
C VAL A 61 -27.80 10.18 11.45
N PRO A 62 -28.27 10.52 12.66
CA PRO A 62 -28.92 9.57 13.56
C PRO A 62 -30.06 8.80 12.89
N ALA A 63 -30.08 7.47 13.03
CA ALA A 63 -31.08 6.62 12.39
C ALA A 63 -32.52 6.98 12.80
N ALA A 64 -32.70 7.41 14.06
CA ALA A 64 -33.97 7.90 14.59
C ALA A 64 -34.52 9.13 13.83
N LEU A 65 -33.66 9.95 13.23
CA LEU A 65 -34.07 11.05 12.35
C LEU A 65 -34.30 10.56 10.91
N GLY A 66 -33.44 9.67 10.42
CA GLY A 66 -33.54 9.10 9.07
C GLY A 66 -34.86 8.37 8.81
N GLY A 67 -35.36 7.58 9.79
CA GLY A 67 -36.64 6.88 9.67
C GLY A 67 -37.87 7.80 9.62
N ARG A 68 -37.77 9.01 10.17
CA ARG A 68 -38.91 9.95 10.26
C ARG A 68 -39.17 10.72 8.97
N LEU A 69 -38.21 10.73 8.05
CA LEU A 69 -38.39 11.26 6.70
C LEU A 69 -39.59 10.61 5.98
N LEU A 70 -39.90 9.35 6.32
CA LEU A 70 -41.01 8.59 5.72
C LEU A 70 -42.39 8.93 6.32
N HIS A 71 -42.45 9.61 7.47
CA HIS A 71 -43.69 9.93 8.18
C HIS A 71 -44.15 11.38 7.92
N GLY A 72 -43.81 11.93 6.75
CA GLY A 72 -44.17 13.29 6.29
C GLY A 72 -43.38 14.42 6.98
N ALA A 73 -42.29 14.10 7.68
CA ALA A 73 -41.51 15.10 8.40
C ALA A 73 -40.54 15.75 7.44
N SER A 74 -40.41 17.07 7.50
CA SER A 74 -39.53 17.83 6.62
C SER A 74 -38.21 18.10 7.32
N PHE A 75 -37.22 17.25 7.08
CA PHE A 75 -35.87 17.42 7.62
C PHE A 75 -34.87 17.75 6.51
N ASN A 76 -34.12 18.83 6.68
CA ASN A 76 -33.15 19.31 5.72
C ASN A 76 -31.73 19.29 6.32
N PHE A 77 -30.87 18.45 5.74
CA PHE A 77 -29.47 18.24 6.16
C PHE A 77 -28.46 18.63 5.07
N THR A 78 -28.92 19.26 3.99
CA THR A 78 -28.10 19.63 2.84
C THR A 78 -27.04 20.67 3.24
N ASP A 79 -26.05 20.91 2.36
CA ASP A 79 -24.96 21.85 2.59
C ASP A 79 -24.20 21.65 3.92
N ASN A 80 -24.03 20.38 4.30
CA ASN A 80 -23.14 19.95 5.38
C ASN A 80 -22.20 18.87 4.82
N ALA A 81 -21.01 19.28 4.38
CA ALA A 81 -20.09 18.43 3.63
C ALA A 81 -19.65 17.15 4.37
N GLY A 82 -19.71 17.14 5.71
CA GLY A 82 -19.30 16.02 6.53
C GLY A 82 -20.40 15.01 6.84
N LEU A 83 -21.67 15.29 6.54
CA LEU A 83 -22.78 14.41 6.91
C LEU A 83 -22.93 13.23 5.93
N CYS A 84 -23.36 12.09 6.46
CA CYS A 84 -23.53 10.86 5.68
C CYS A 84 -24.63 9.94 6.23
N GLY A 85 -25.06 8.95 5.45
CA GLY A 85 -25.80 7.77 5.95
C GLY A 85 -27.32 7.77 5.79
N ILE A 86 -27.90 8.76 5.12
CA ILE A 86 -29.32 8.78 4.72
C ILE A 86 -29.45 9.01 3.20
N PRO A 87 -30.56 8.60 2.56
CA PRO A 87 -30.78 8.87 1.14
C PRO A 87 -30.63 10.37 0.82
N GLY A 88 -29.92 10.68 -0.26
CA GLY A 88 -29.58 12.06 -0.65
C GLY A 88 -28.29 12.61 -0.04
N LEU A 89 -27.69 11.93 0.94
CA LEU A 89 -26.36 12.23 1.46
C LEU A 89 -25.34 11.15 1.05
N PRO A 90 -24.03 11.44 1.09
CA PRO A 90 -22.98 10.45 0.87
C PRO A 90 -23.13 9.22 1.77
N THR A 91 -22.71 8.05 1.30
CA THR A 91 -22.55 6.87 2.16
C THR A 91 -21.42 7.10 3.13
N CYS A 92 -21.61 6.75 4.41
CA CYS A 92 -20.54 6.83 5.39
C CYS A 92 -19.43 5.83 5.03
N GLY A 93 -18.30 6.33 4.56
CA GLY A 93 -17.08 5.57 4.37
C GLY A 93 -16.13 5.71 5.56
N PRO A 94 -15.04 4.92 5.60
CA PRO A 94 -13.97 5.17 6.56
C PRO A 94 -13.43 6.59 6.34
N HIS A 95 -13.41 7.41 7.40
CA HIS A 95 -12.81 8.74 7.40
C HIS A 95 -11.28 8.62 7.26
N LEU A 96 -10.80 8.25 6.08
CA LEU A 96 -9.37 8.36 5.78
C LEU A 96 -9.02 9.84 5.71
N SER A 97 -8.20 10.29 6.65
CA SER A 97 -7.52 11.58 6.60
C SER A 97 -6.94 11.82 5.20
N ALA A 98 -6.91 13.07 4.75
CA ALA A 98 -6.22 13.43 3.51
C ALA A 98 -4.79 12.85 3.50
N GLY A 99 -4.12 12.80 4.66
CA GLY A 99 -2.81 12.15 4.83
C GLY A 99 -2.82 10.63 4.58
N ALA A 100 -3.90 9.94 4.95
CA ALA A 100 -4.04 8.50 4.69
C ALA A 100 -4.28 8.21 3.19
N LYS A 101 -5.05 9.07 2.50
CA LYS A 101 -5.23 8.97 1.04
C LYS A 101 -3.91 9.19 0.29
N ILE A 102 -3.15 10.19 0.73
CA ILE A 102 -1.83 10.52 0.18
C ILE A 102 -0.81 9.39 0.47
N GLY A 103 -0.82 8.84 1.68
CA GLY A 103 0.07 7.74 2.08
C GLY A 103 -0.12 6.47 1.25
N ILE A 104 -1.37 6.13 0.88
CA ILE A 104 -1.65 4.97 0.02
C ILE A 104 -1.08 5.18 -1.40
N ALA A 105 -1.21 6.38 -1.96
CA ALA A 105 -0.68 6.70 -3.29
C ALA A 105 0.86 6.67 -3.34
N PHE A 106 1.52 7.22 -2.33
CA PHE A 106 2.99 7.17 -2.23
C PHE A 106 3.50 5.76 -1.95
N GLY A 107 2.85 5.00 -1.05
CA GLY A 107 3.22 3.63 -0.73
C GLY A 107 3.19 2.70 -1.96
N GLY A 108 2.16 2.80 -2.79
CA GLY A 108 2.06 2.03 -4.03
C GLY A 108 3.17 2.36 -5.04
N SER A 109 3.49 3.64 -5.18
CA SER A 109 4.52 4.11 -6.11
C SER A 109 5.92 3.63 -5.71
N VAL A 110 6.26 3.70 -4.41
CA VAL A 110 7.55 3.20 -3.90
C VAL A 110 7.66 1.69 -4.08
N ALA A 111 6.60 0.93 -3.77
CA ALA A 111 6.60 -0.52 -3.95
C ALA A 111 6.80 -0.92 -5.41
N PHE A 112 6.16 -0.21 -6.35
CA PHE A 112 6.36 -0.45 -7.79
C PHE A 112 7.80 -0.19 -8.22
N LEU A 113 8.41 0.92 -7.79
CA LEU A 113 9.81 1.23 -8.10
C LEU A 113 10.77 0.17 -7.54
N VAL A 114 10.55 -0.29 -6.30
CA VAL A 114 11.35 -1.36 -5.69
C VAL A 114 11.22 -2.66 -6.52
N MET A 115 10.01 -3.04 -6.92
CA MET A 115 9.77 -4.21 -7.76
C MET A 115 10.48 -4.12 -9.12
N VAL A 116 10.46 -2.95 -9.77
CA VAL A 116 11.18 -2.71 -11.03
C VAL A 116 12.68 -2.84 -10.83
N ILE A 117 13.25 -2.20 -9.79
CA ILE A 117 14.69 -2.28 -9.50
C ILE A 117 15.09 -3.73 -9.21
N CYS A 118 14.34 -4.45 -8.38
CA CYS A 118 14.59 -5.87 -8.09
C CYS A 118 14.57 -6.71 -9.38
N SER A 119 13.61 -6.46 -10.27
CA SER A 119 13.50 -7.17 -11.55
C SER A 119 14.69 -6.88 -12.47
N VAL A 120 15.13 -5.63 -12.56
CA VAL A 120 16.31 -5.23 -13.35
C VAL A 120 17.59 -5.82 -12.76
N CYS A 121 17.80 -5.72 -11.45
CA CYS A 121 18.95 -6.29 -10.76
C CYS A 121 19.01 -7.82 -10.94
N TRP A 122 17.86 -8.48 -10.79
CA TRP A 122 17.76 -9.92 -11.03
C TRP A 122 18.07 -10.28 -12.48
N TRP A 123 17.50 -9.55 -13.45
CA TRP A 123 17.78 -9.77 -14.87
C TRP A 123 19.25 -9.54 -15.20
N LYS A 124 19.87 -8.49 -14.66
CA LYS A 124 21.28 -8.19 -14.88
C LYS A 124 22.18 -9.28 -14.29
N ARG A 125 21.89 -9.75 -13.07
CA ARG A 125 22.61 -10.87 -12.44
C ARG A 125 22.51 -12.12 -13.29
N ARG A 126 21.31 -12.44 -13.81
CA ARG A 126 21.09 -13.58 -14.70
C ARG A 126 21.91 -13.47 -15.99
N GLN A 127 21.93 -12.28 -16.61
CA GLN A 127 22.78 -12.05 -17.79
C GLN A 127 24.25 -12.26 -17.49
N ASN A 128 24.75 -11.79 -16.34
CA ASN A 128 26.15 -11.96 -15.94
C ASN A 128 26.51 -13.45 -15.76
N ILE A 129 25.62 -14.26 -15.18
CA ILE A 129 25.83 -15.71 -15.04
C ILE A 129 25.90 -16.39 -16.42
N LEU A 130 24.97 -16.07 -17.34
CA LEU A 130 24.98 -16.64 -18.69
C LEU A 130 26.25 -16.24 -19.48
N ARG A 131 26.71 -14.99 -19.33
CA ARG A 131 27.98 -14.53 -19.92
C ARG A 131 29.17 -15.29 -19.36
N ALA A 132 29.22 -15.50 -18.04
CA ALA A 132 30.27 -16.29 -17.40
C ALA A 132 30.30 -17.73 -17.91
N GLN A 133 29.14 -18.37 -18.08
CA GLN A 133 29.03 -19.72 -18.66
C GLN A 133 29.53 -19.77 -20.11
N HIS A 134 29.16 -18.79 -20.96
CA HIS A 134 29.68 -18.71 -22.33
C HIS A 134 31.20 -18.54 -22.38
N ILE A 135 31.79 -17.71 -21.51
CA ILE A 135 33.24 -17.52 -21.42
C ILE A 135 33.92 -18.82 -20.98
N ALA A 136 33.39 -19.49 -19.95
CA ALA A 136 33.91 -20.77 -19.47
C ALA A 136 33.84 -21.87 -20.55
N ALA A 137 32.75 -21.92 -21.33
CA ALA A 137 32.59 -22.86 -22.43
C ALA A 137 33.63 -22.63 -23.56
N ARG A 138 33.97 -21.37 -23.87
CA ARG A 138 35.03 -21.04 -24.83
C ARG A 138 36.42 -21.41 -24.32
N GLY A 139 36.67 -21.30 -23.02
CA GLY A 139 37.95 -21.65 -22.38
C GLY A 139 38.17 -23.15 -22.17
N ALA A 140 37.09 -23.94 -22.11
CA ALA A 140 37.14 -25.37 -21.80
C ALA A 140 38.04 -26.21 -22.75
N PRO A 141 38.05 -26.01 -24.08
CA PRO A 141 38.93 -26.74 -24.99
C PRO A 141 40.41 -26.44 -24.73
N TYR A 142 40.74 -25.16 -24.47
CA TYR A 142 42.11 -24.73 -24.17
C TYR A 142 42.61 -25.28 -22.83
N ALA A 143 41.73 -25.33 -21.82
CA ALA A 143 42.04 -25.92 -20.52
C ALA A 143 42.32 -27.43 -20.64
N LYS A 144 41.48 -28.16 -21.38
CA LYS A 144 41.68 -29.60 -21.64
C LYS A 144 42.96 -29.89 -22.44
N ALA A 145 43.25 -29.10 -23.46
CA ALA A 145 44.49 -29.23 -24.24
C ALA A 145 45.74 -28.99 -23.36
N ARG A 146 45.70 -27.98 -22.49
CA ARG A 146 46.80 -27.69 -21.55
C ARG A 146 47.06 -28.83 -20.58
N THR A 147 46.01 -29.46 -20.03
CA THR A 147 46.17 -30.61 -19.13
C THR A 147 46.70 -31.84 -19.85
N GLN A 148 46.28 -32.07 -21.10
CA GLN A 148 46.78 -33.19 -21.91
C GLN A 148 48.28 -33.03 -22.21
N ILE A 149 48.69 -31.84 -22.66
CA ILE A 149 50.11 -31.54 -22.94
C ILE A 149 50.97 -31.71 -21.67
N ALA A 150 50.50 -31.25 -20.52
CA ALA A 150 51.22 -31.40 -19.26
C ALA A 150 51.41 -32.89 -18.88
N HIS A 151 50.37 -33.71 -19.08
CA HIS A 151 50.42 -35.14 -18.83
C HIS A 151 51.36 -35.87 -19.80
N ASP A 152 51.32 -35.52 -21.09
CA ASP A 152 52.20 -36.10 -22.11
C ASP A 152 53.67 -35.79 -21.81
N ILE A 153 54.00 -34.54 -21.43
CA ILE A 153 55.36 -34.15 -21.02
C ILE A 153 55.84 -34.97 -19.81
N GLN A 154 54.97 -35.20 -18.83
CA GLN A 154 55.30 -35.98 -17.65
C GLN A 154 55.58 -37.45 -18.02
N MET A 155 54.78 -38.06 -18.90
CA MET A 155 55.04 -39.40 -19.41
C MET A 155 56.36 -39.50 -20.16
N THR A 156 56.67 -38.56 -21.06
CA THR A 156 57.94 -38.55 -21.80
C THR A 156 59.14 -38.45 -20.86
N ARG A 157 59.04 -37.64 -19.80
CA ARG A 157 60.10 -37.52 -18.79
C ARG A 157 60.34 -38.83 -18.04
N HIS A 158 59.28 -39.54 -17.65
CA HIS A 158 59.40 -40.84 -16.99
C HIS A 158 59.97 -41.91 -17.94
N TYR A 159 59.52 -41.94 -19.19
CA TYR A 159 60.02 -42.87 -20.20
C TYR A 159 61.52 -42.69 -20.46
N ASN A 160 61.97 -41.46 -20.69
CA ASN A 160 63.38 -41.15 -20.92
C ASN A 160 64.26 -41.49 -19.71
N HIS A 161 63.76 -41.31 -18.49
CA HIS A 161 64.51 -41.65 -17.28
C HIS A 161 64.63 -43.17 -17.08
N GLY A 162 63.60 -43.94 -17.43
CA GLY A 162 63.65 -45.40 -17.45
C GLY A 162 64.64 -45.93 -18.49
N HIS A 163 64.62 -45.37 -19.71
CA HIS A 163 65.51 -45.80 -20.79
C HIS A 163 66.99 -45.48 -20.52
N ALA A 164 67.27 -44.35 -19.85
CA ALA A 164 68.61 -43.97 -19.41
C ALA A 164 69.16 -44.92 -18.33
N ARG A 165 68.31 -45.42 -17.42
CA ARG A 165 68.71 -46.42 -16.41
C ARG A 165 69.06 -47.77 -17.05
N THR A 166 68.26 -48.23 -17.99
CA THR A 166 68.55 -49.49 -18.72
C THR A 166 69.79 -49.40 -19.62
N ALA A 167 70.15 -48.21 -20.12
CA ALA A 167 71.38 -48.01 -20.88
C ALA A 167 72.63 -47.98 -19.97
N ALA A 168 72.50 -47.51 -18.73
CA ALA A 168 73.58 -47.53 -17.75
C ALA A 168 73.85 -48.95 -17.19
N GLU A 169 72.82 -49.81 -17.11
CA GLU A 169 72.97 -51.20 -16.64
C GLU A 169 73.50 -52.17 -17.73
N ASN A 170 73.42 -51.80 -19.01
CA ASN A 170 73.88 -52.62 -20.15
C ASN A 170 75.15 -52.05 -20.83
N GLY A 171 75.92 -51.20 -20.14
CA GLY A 171 77.23 -50.74 -20.63
C GLY A 171 78.21 -51.90 -20.79
N PRO A 172 79.00 -51.96 -21.89
CA PRO A 172 79.89 -53.08 -22.15
C PRO A 172 80.96 -53.21 -21.07
N SER A 173 81.05 -54.39 -20.47
CA SER A 173 82.17 -54.85 -19.66
C SER A 173 83.41 -54.99 -20.54
N LEU A 174 84.20 -53.92 -20.65
CA LEU A 174 85.58 -54.03 -21.12
C LEU A 174 86.45 -54.55 -19.98
N LEU A 175 86.62 -55.87 -20.00
CA LEU A 175 87.74 -56.61 -19.42
C LEU A 175 89.07 -56.02 -19.89
N SER A 176 89.96 -55.69 -18.96
CA SER A 176 91.34 -56.22 -18.85
C SER A 176 92.11 -55.52 -17.74
#